data_AF-A0A3D5NTX7-F1
#
_entry.id   AF-A0A3D5NTX7-F1
#
_cell.length_a   1.000
_cell.length_b   1.000
_cell.length_c   1.000
_cell.angle_alpha   90.00
_cell.angle_beta   90.00
_cell.angle_gamma   90.00
#
_symmetry.space_group_name_H-M   'P 1'
#
loop_
_entity.id
_entity.type
_entity.pdbx_description
1 polymer ?
#
loop_
_entity_poly.entity_id
_entity_poly.type
_entity_poly.pdbx_seq_one_letter_code
_entity_poly.pdbx_strand_id
1 'polypeptide(L)'
;MKYTFNGINFTAIDRDMRRIFDGLYGGNQHLSTKPLAAFGCGSVTLNNHVAYTVGKSYVREELIRDQNEMFRKYLLGPTTALRFKLAAIWYYRKIGKRAKVNIIHSYVGSSLGLRAMMMDIKKNIDKDNPVPLIVGLRLFKGYRDGLYNHWVTVTGYADHFNVLVSNNGRMETINLKELSEKRMFVATAAITVL
;
A
#
# COMPACT_ATOMS: atom_id res chain seq x y z
N MET A 1 14.76 -6.13 7.94
CA MET A 1 15.73 -6.89 7.11
C MET A 1 16.44 -5.99 6.08
N LYS A 2 17.72 -6.26 5.74
CA LYS A 2 18.40 -5.67 4.56
C LYS A 2 18.26 -6.62 3.37
N TYR A 3 17.92 -6.09 2.20
CA TYR A 3 17.59 -6.89 1.01
C TYR A 3 17.95 -6.15 -0.27
N THR A 4 18.46 -6.84 -1.29
CA THR A 4 18.81 -6.24 -2.59
C THR A 4 17.80 -6.65 -3.66
N PHE A 5 17.26 -5.67 -4.40
CA PHE A 5 16.34 -5.89 -5.52
C PHE A 5 16.67 -4.96 -6.67
N ASN A 6 16.80 -5.51 -7.88
CA ASN A 6 17.23 -4.77 -9.08
C ASN A 6 18.48 -3.90 -8.86
N GLY A 7 19.45 -4.40 -8.08
CA GLY A 7 20.70 -3.70 -7.77
C GLY A 7 20.60 -2.60 -6.70
N ILE A 8 19.44 -2.40 -6.06
CA ILE A 8 19.23 -1.40 -5.00
C ILE A 8 19.11 -2.11 -3.65
N ASN A 9 19.80 -1.58 -2.63
CA ASN A 9 19.76 -2.08 -1.25
C ASN A 9 18.63 -1.41 -0.46
N PHE A 10 17.65 -2.20 -0.03
CA PHE A 10 16.50 -1.79 0.76
C PHE A 10 16.63 -2.18 2.23
N THR A 11 16.13 -1.32 3.11
CA THR A 11 15.59 -1.75 4.40
C THR A 11 14.13 -2.15 4.18
N ALA A 12 13.77 -3.39 4.48
CA ALA A 12 12.41 -3.91 4.32
C ALA A 12 11.87 -4.51 5.62
N ILE A 13 10.54 -4.64 5.69
CA ILE A 13 9.85 -5.40 6.72
C ILE A 13 10.40 -6.84 6.77
N ASP A 14 10.39 -7.43 7.96
CA ASP A 14 11.12 -8.66 8.29
C ASP A 14 10.39 -9.91 7.81
N ARG A 15 9.06 -9.89 7.83
CA ARG A 15 8.26 -11.02 7.33
C ARG A 15 8.12 -10.97 5.81
N ASP A 16 8.44 -12.09 5.16
CA ASP A 16 8.21 -12.27 3.73
C ASP A 16 6.72 -12.31 3.41
N MET A 17 6.23 -11.26 2.74
CA MET A 17 4.84 -11.17 2.27
C MET A 17 4.42 -12.38 1.45
N ARG A 18 5.33 -13.03 0.70
CA ARG A 18 5.00 -14.22 -0.11
C ARG A 18 4.52 -15.39 0.73
N ARG A 19 5.04 -15.52 1.96
CA ARG A 19 4.59 -16.56 2.90
C ARG A 19 3.19 -16.28 3.45
N ILE A 20 2.81 -15.01 3.53
CA ILE A 20 1.50 -14.57 4.04
C ILE A 20 0.42 -14.71 2.95
N PHE A 21 0.76 -14.46 1.68
CA PHE A 21 -0.20 -14.35 0.57
C PHE A 21 -0.05 -15.42 -0.51
N ASP A 22 0.17 -16.69 -0.14
CA ASP A 22 0.16 -17.82 -1.09
C ASP A 22 1.11 -17.60 -2.30
N GLY A 23 2.36 -17.24 -2.00
CA GLY A 23 3.40 -16.98 -3.00
C GLY A 23 3.33 -15.59 -3.66
N LEU A 24 2.28 -14.81 -3.45
CA LEU A 24 2.15 -13.45 -3.95
C LEU A 24 2.88 -12.46 -3.04
N TYR A 25 3.53 -11.46 -3.60
CA TYR A 25 4.08 -10.36 -2.79
C TYR A 25 2.96 -9.39 -2.43
N GLY A 26 2.14 -9.77 -1.44
CA GLY A 26 0.87 -9.10 -1.10
C GLY A 26 -0.32 -9.59 -1.93
N GLY A 27 -1.50 -9.03 -1.70
CA GLY A 27 -2.71 -9.38 -2.43
C GLY A 27 -2.75 -8.88 -3.88
N ASN A 28 -3.63 -9.48 -4.68
CA ASN A 28 -3.86 -9.11 -6.08
C ASN A 28 -5.36 -8.91 -6.35
N GLN A 29 -5.75 -7.69 -6.74
CA GLN A 29 -7.15 -7.35 -7.01
C GLN A 29 -7.77 -8.11 -8.19
N HIS A 30 -6.94 -8.67 -9.08
CA HIS A 30 -7.39 -9.41 -10.26
C HIS A 30 -7.73 -10.88 -9.96
N LEU A 31 -7.54 -11.35 -8.73
CA LEU A 31 -7.87 -12.73 -8.34
C LEU A 31 -9.36 -13.00 -8.22
N SER A 32 -10.19 -11.95 -8.25
CA SER A 32 -11.58 -12.08 -7.85
C SER A 32 -12.56 -11.48 -8.86
N THR A 33 -13.61 -10.82 -8.37
CA THR A 33 -14.72 -10.34 -9.18
C THR A 33 -14.32 -9.15 -10.06
N LYS A 34 -15.01 -8.97 -11.19
CA LYS A 34 -14.78 -7.84 -12.11
C LYS A 34 -14.82 -6.47 -11.41
N PRO A 35 -15.75 -6.18 -10.48
CA PRO A 35 -15.74 -4.92 -9.73
C PRO A 35 -14.51 -4.72 -8.85
N LEU A 36 -14.05 -5.78 -8.17
CA LEU A 36 -12.86 -5.73 -7.33
C LEU A 36 -11.60 -5.54 -8.20
N ALA A 37 -11.53 -6.19 -9.36
CA ALA A 37 -10.44 -5.99 -10.30
C ALA A 37 -10.38 -4.54 -10.85
N ALA A 38 -11.52 -3.86 -10.95
CA ALA A 38 -11.59 -2.49 -11.46
C ALA A 38 -11.31 -1.43 -10.38
N PHE A 39 -11.76 -1.65 -9.15
CA PHE A 39 -11.81 -0.60 -8.12
C PHE A 39 -11.26 -1.01 -6.75
N GLY A 40 -10.73 -2.24 -6.61
CA GLY A 40 -10.41 -2.87 -5.34
C GLY A 40 -9.03 -2.57 -4.77
N CYS A 41 -8.17 -1.80 -5.44
CA CYS A 41 -6.78 -1.59 -5.02
C CYS A 41 -6.66 -1.10 -3.56
N GLY A 42 -7.54 -0.19 -3.13
CA GLY A 42 -7.60 0.29 -1.75
C GLY A 42 -8.00 -0.81 -0.76
N SER A 43 -8.97 -1.65 -1.11
CA SER A 43 -9.40 -2.78 -0.29
C SER A 43 -8.33 -3.85 -0.15
N VAL A 44 -7.66 -4.18 -1.25
CA VAL A 44 -6.53 -5.11 -1.26
C VAL A 44 -5.38 -4.56 -0.42
N THR A 45 -5.07 -3.28 -0.54
CA THR A 45 -4.02 -2.63 0.27
C THR A 45 -4.36 -2.64 1.76
N LEU A 46 -5.62 -2.40 2.15
CA LEU A 46 -6.02 -2.51 3.55
C LEU A 46 -5.96 -3.98 4.04
N ASN A 47 -6.41 -4.94 3.24
CA ASN A 47 -6.30 -6.35 3.56
C ASN A 47 -4.83 -6.77 3.74
N ASN A 48 -3.92 -6.28 2.88
CA ASN A 48 -2.49 -6.53 2.99
C ASN A 48 -1.95 -6.08 4.35
N HIS A 49 -2.25 -4.84 4.73
CA HIS A 49 -1.83 -4.25 6.01
C HIS A 49 -2.38 -5.05 7.20
N VAL A 50 -3.68 -5.37 7.16
CA VAL A 50 -4.36 -6.12 8.22
C VAL A 50 -3.72 -7.48 8.41
N ALA A 51 -3.60 -8.27 7.35
CA ALA A 51 -3.07 -9.63 7.43
C ALA A 51 -1.63 -9.65 7.93
N TYR A 52 -0.81 -8.69 7.49
CA TYR A 52 0.53 -8.49 8.03
C TYR A 52 0.52 -8.22 9.53
N THR A 53 -0.26 -7.23 9.96
CA THR A 53 -0.35 -6.79 11.36
C THR A 53 -0.84 -7.89 12.29
N VAL A 54 -1.81 -8.69 11.85
CA VAL A 54 -2.39 -9.77 12.66
C VAL A 54 -1.64 -11.10 12.49
N GLY A 55 -0.65 -11.18 11.60
CA GLY A 55 0.09 -12.41 11.32
C GLY A 55 -0.75 -13.52 10.68
N LYS A 56 -1.79 -13.17 9.91
CA LYS A 56 -2.65 -14.14 9.24
C LYS A 56 -2.04 -14.55 7.91
N SER A 57 -1.67 -15.83 7.78
CA SER A 57 -1.35 -16.43 6.49
C SER A 57 -2.61 -16.91 5.77
N TYR A 58 -2.57 -16.93 4.44
CA TYR A 58 -3.69 -17.29 3.59
C TYR A 58 -3.40 -18.52 2.74
N VAL A 59 -4.43 -19.35 2.54
CA VAL A 59 -4.61 -20.09 1.29
C VAL A 59 -5.37 -19.22 0.27
N ARG A 60 -5.23 -19.53 -1.02
CA ARG A 60 -5.75 -18.67 -2.11
C ARG A 60 -7.24 -18.35 -1.96
N GLU A 61 -8.06 -19.32 -1.60
CA GLU A 61 -9.51 -19.18 -1.47
C GLU A 61 -9.88 -18.22 -0.35
N GLU A 62 -9.17 -18.27 0.78
CA GLU A 62 -9.38 -17.37 1.90
C GLU A 62 -8.95 -15.94 1.58
N LEU A 63 -7.84 -15.78 0.86
CA LEU A 63 -7.40 -14.47 0.38
C LEU A 63 -8.47 -13.83 -0.51
N ILE A 64 -9.01 -14.57 -1.46
CA ILE A 64 -10.08 -14.10 -2.35
C ILE A 64 -11.33 -13.71 -1.54
N ARG A 65 -11.74 -14.55 -0.59
CA ARG A 65 -12.91 -14.29 0.27
C ARG A 65 -12.73 -13.01 1.09
N ASP A 66 -11.60 -12.88 1.78
CA ASP A 66 -11.33 -11.74 2.66
C ASP A 66 -11.18 -10.42 1.86
N GLN A 67 -10.57 -10.46 0.68
CA GLN A 67 -10.49 -9.29 -0.20
C GLN A 67 -11.88 -8.82 -0.66
N ASN A 68 -12.75 -9.76 -1.04
CA ASN A 68 -14.14 -9.42 -1.36
C ASN A 68 -14.89 -8.85 -0.17
N GLU A 69 -14.70 -9.42 1.03
CA GLU A 69 -15.33 -8.91 2.22
C GLU A 69 -14.86 -7.48 2.50
N MET A 70 -13.55 -7.22 2.43
CA MET A 70 -12.97 -5.90 2.60
C MET A 70 -13.58 -4.90 1.61
N PHE A 71 -13.65 -5.28 0.33
CA PHE A 71 -14.22 -4.45 -0.73
C PHE A 71 -15.71 -4.16 -0.55
N ARG A 72 -16.52 -5.19 -0.28
CA ARG A 72 -17.98 -5.03 -0.19
C ARG A 72 -18.42 -4.33 1.08
N LYS A 73 -17.79 -4.64 2.22
CA LYS A 73 -18.25 -4.17 3.53
C LYS A 73 -17.53 -2.91 4.01
N TYR A 74 -16.29 -2.66 3.59
CA TYR A 74 -15.46 -1.59 4.17
C TYR A 74 -15.07 -0.53 3.13
N LEU A 75 -14.75 -0.92 1.88
CA LEU A 75 -14.12 -0.04 0.89
C LEU A 75 -14.62 -0.26 -0.54
N LEU A 76 -15.89 0.06 -0.78
CA LEU A 76 -16.48 -0.04 -2.12
C LEU A 76 -15.99 1.06 -3.07
N GLY A 77 -15.45 0.66 -4.22
CA GLY A 77 -15.10 1.55 -5.33
C GLY A 77 -13.74 2.26 -5.19
N PRO A 78 -13.45 3.24 -6.07
CA PRO A 78 -12.24 4.03 -6.00
C PRO A 78 -12.09 4.66 -4.62
N THR A 79 -10.95 4.40 -4.00
CA THR A 79 -10.74 4.75 -2.60
C THR A 79 -9.89 6.01 -2.51
N THR A 80 -10.42 7.07 -1.88
CA THR A 80 -9.62 8.25 -1.52
C THR A 80 -8.88 8.00 -0.20
N ALA A 81 -7.85 8.80 0.09
CA ALA A 81 -7.08 8.66 1.34
C ALA A 81 -7.96 8.80 2.60
N LEU A 82 -8.95 9.71 2.58
CA LEU A 82 -9.90 9.87 3.68
C LEU A 82 -10.79 8.62 3.85
N ARG A 83 -11.34 8.08 2.76
CA ARG A 83 -12.17 6.85 2.81
C ARG A 83 -11.35 5.67 3.33
N PHE A 84 -10.11 5.53 2.88
CA PHE A 84 -9.18 4.51 3.37
C PHE A 84 -8.95 4.63 4.88
N LYS A 85 -8.66 5.85 5.38
CA LYS A 85 -8.49 6.12 6.81
C LYS A 85 -9.71 5.73 7.64
N LEU A 86 -10.90 6.14 7.22
CA LEU A 86 -12.14 5.83 7.94
C LEU A 86 -12.40 4.33 7.97
N ALA A 87 -12.20 3.64 6.84
CA ALA A 87 -12.37 2.20 6.75
C ALA A 87 -11.37 1.43 7.61
N ALA A 88 -10.11 1.84 7.64
CA ALA A 88 -9.10 1.22 8.50
C ALA A 88 -9.46 1.36 9.99
N ILE A 89 -9.84 2.57 10.43
CA ILE A 89 -10.28 2.82 11.82
C ILE A 89 -11.49 1.95 12.17
N TRP A 90 -12.48 1.89 11.27
CA TRP A 90 -13.69 1.10 11.48
C TRP A 90 -13.39 -0.40 11.55
N TYR A 91 -12.56 -0.91 10.63
CA TYR A 91 -12.14 -2.31 10.62
C TYR A 91 -11.47 -2.71 11.94
N TYR A 92 -10.45 -1.95 12.38
CA TYR A 92 -9.73 -2.27 13.61
C TYR A 92 -10.65 -2.19 14.84
N ARG A 93 -11.56 -1.20 14.90
CA ARG A 93 -12.56 -1.11 15.97
C ARG A 93 -13.45 -2.36 16.03
N LYS A 94 -13.88 -2.87 14.87
CA LYS A 94 -14.74 -4.06 14.79
C LYS A 94 -14.06 -5.31 15.37
N ILE A 95 -12.74 -5.43 15.20
CA ILE A 95 -11.95 -6.54 15.75
C ILE A 95 -11.39 -6.26 17.15
N GLY A 96 -11.95 -5.26 17.86
CA GLY A 96 -11.57 -4.94 19.23
C GLY A 96 -10.23 -4.22 19.40
N LYS A 97 -9.66 -3.65 18.33
CA LYS A 97 -8.40 -2.89 18.35
C LYS A 97 -8.64 -1.41 18.10
N ARG A 98 -7.70 -0.56 18.52
CA ARG A 98 -7.72 0.86 18.17
C ARG A 98 -6.68 1.12 17.08
N ALA A 99 -7.02 1.95 16.10
CA ALA A 99 -6.07 2.38 15.08
C ALA A 99 -6.05 3.90 14.94
N LYS A 100 -4.86 4.44 14.64
CA LYS A 100 -4.65 5.81 14.19
C LYS A 100 -4.13 5.76 12.77
N VAL A 101 -4.61 6.66 11.91
CA VAL A 101 -4.13 6.75 10.52
C VAL A 101 -3.64 8.17 10.26
N ASN A 102 -2.35 8.27 9.94
CA ASN A 102 -1.69 9.50 9.53
C ASN A 102 -1.63 9.56 8.01
N ILE A 103 -2.07 10.67 7.42
CA ILE A 103 -2.03 10.86 5.97
C ILE A 103 -1.04 11.97 5.66
N ILE A 104 -0.01 11.66 4.87
CA ILE A 104 0.96 12.65 4.40
C ILE A 104 0.84 12.74 2.89
N HIS A 105 0.57 13.94 2.40
CA HIS A 105 0.49 14.22 0.97
C HIS A 105 1.78 14.86 0.49
N SER A 106 2.16 14.50 -0.73
CA SER A 106 3.06 15.29 -1.55
C SER A 106 2.36 15.59 -2.87
N TYR A 107 2.06 16.85 -3.10
CA TYR A 107 1.58 17.33 -4.39
C TYR A 107 2.73 17.44 -5.38
N VAL A 108 2.39 17.66 -6.66
CA VAL A 108 3.31 17.75 -7.79
C VAL A 108 4.58 18.54 -7.45
N GLY A 109 5.75 17.91 -7.59
CA GLY A 109 7.06 18.57 -7.40
C GLY A 109 7.36 19.06 -5.97
N SER A 110 6.51 18.77 -4.98
CA SER A 110 6.74 19.23 -3.60
C SER A 110 7.83 18.41 -2.90
N SER A 111 8.99 19.03 -2.68
CA SER A 111 10.11 18.38 -1.97
C SER A 111 9.84 18.19 -0.47
N LEU A 112 9.11 19.11 0.15
CA LEU A 112 8.75 19.03 1.58
C LEU A 112 7.81 17.86 1.87
N GLY A 113 6.77 17.69 1.05
CA GLY A 113 5.83 16.57 1.17
C GLY A 113 6.54 15.22 0.99
N LEU A 114 7.41 15.11 -0.01
CA LEU A 114 8.22 13.90 -0.24
C LEU A 114 9.13 13.55 0.93
N ARG A 115 9.82 14.55 1.51
CA ARG A 115 10.70 14.33 2.67
C ARG A 115 9.91 13.84 3.87
N ALA A 116 8.78 14.49 4.18
CA ALA A 116 7.90 14.07 5.27
C ALA A 116 7.37 12.65 5.06
N MET A 117 6.99 12.31 3.82
CA MET A 117 6.53 10.98 3.46
C MET A 117 7.62 9.93 3.63
N MET A 118 8.83 10.19 3.16
CA MET A 118 9.96 9.27 3.34
C MET A 118 10.31 9.06 4.82
N MET A 119 10.24 10.11 5.64
CA MET A 119 10.43 9.98 7.09
C MET A 119 9.38 9.07 7.73
N ASP A 120 8.11 9.24 7.35
CA ASP A 120 7.01 8.43 7.88
C ASP A 120 7.10 6.98 7.41
N ILE A 121 7.48 6.74 6.15
CA ILE A 121 7.77 5.39 5.63
C ILE A 121 8.89 4.74 6.45
N LYS A 122 10.04 5.41 6.59
CA LYS A 122 11.18 4.89 7.36
C LYS A 122 10.76 4.48 8.77
N LYS A 123 10.11 5.40 9.49
CA LYS A 123 9.61 5.17 10.85
C LYS A 123 8.71 3.94 10.99
N ASN A 124 7.88 3.65 9.99
CA ASN A 124 6.98 2.51 10.01
C ASN A 124 7.68 1.21 9.60
N ILE A 125 8.47 1.22 8.52
CA ILE A 125 9.23 0.05 8.08
C ILE A 125 10.23 -0.41 9.14
N ASP A 126 10.91 0.52 9.82
CA ASP A 126 11.86 0.21 10.90
C ASP A 126 11.17 -0.46 12.12
N LYS A 127 9.83 -0.34 12.21
CA LYS A 127 8.99 -0.98 13.23
C LYS A 127 8.25 -2.21 12.69
N ASP A 128 8.67 -2.73 11.55
CA ASP A 128 8.02 -3.86 10.88
C ASP A 128 6.54 -3.58 10.55
N ASN A 129 6.23 -2.37 10.08
CA ASN A 129 4.87 -1.95 9.77
C ASN A 129 4.74 -1.47 8.31
N PRO A 130 4.03 -2.19 7.43
CA PRO A 130 3.88 -1.80 6.03
C PRO A 130 3.05 -0.52 5.89
N VAL A 131 3.29 0.25 4.83
CA VAL A 131 2.66 1.58 4.65
C VAL A 131 1.80 1.61 3.38
N PRO A 132 0.47 1.79 3.49
CA PRO A 132 -0.39 2.08 2.35
C PRO A 132 0.03 3.37 1.63
N LEU A 133 0.16 3.30 0.30
CA LEU A 133 0.51 4.43 -0.57
C LEU A 133 -0.54 4.56 -1.68
N ILE A 134 -1.12 5.75 -1.84
CA ILE A 134 -1.96 6.11 -2.98
C ILE A 134 -1.18 6.95 -3.97
N VAL A 135 -1.27 6.57 -5.23
CA VAL A 135 -0.69 7.27 -6.39
C VAL A 135 -1.82 7.97 -7.13
N GLY A 136 -1.78 9.30 -7.19
CA GLY A 136 -2.83 10.10 -7.82
C GLY A 136 -2.85 10.03 -9.36
N LEU A 137 -3.74 10.81 -9.96
CA LEU A 137 -3.90 10.88 -11.42
C LEU A 137 -2.64 11.38 -12.13
N ARG A 138 -2.43 10.91 -13.36
CA ARG A 138 -1.33 11.37 -14.22
C ARG A 138 -1.59 12.79 -14.72
N LEU A 139 -0.53 13.57 -14.81
CA LEU A 139 -0.57 14.91 -15.40
C LEU A 139 -0.22 14.91 -16.90
N PHE A 140 0.67 14.02 -17.32
CA PHE A 140 1.18 14.01 -18.69
C PHE A 140 0.56 12.90 -19.54
N LYS A 141 0.00 13.30 -20.69
CA LYS A 141 -0.51 12.39 -21.72
C LYS A 141 0.69 11.64 -22.35
N GLY A 142 0.60 10.31 -22.45
CA GLY A 142 1.67 9.47 -23.02
C GLY A 142 2.59 8.77 -22.00
N TYR A 143 2.63 9.22 -20.74
CA TYR A 143 3.32 8.49 -19.68
C TYR A 143 2.54 7.22 -19.31
N ARG A 144 3.18 6.05 -19.45
CA ARG A 144 2.60 4.73 -19.14
C ARG A 144 3.32 4.12 -17.94
N ASP A 145 2.59 3.99 -16.85
CA ASP A 145 2.91 3.05 -15.77
C ASP A 145 1.67 2.18 -15.48
N GLY A 146 1.77 1.14 -14.66
CA GLY A 146 0.60 0.31 -14.32
C GLY A 146 -0.37 0.95 -13.31
N LEU A 147 -0.13 2.19 -12.89
CA LEU A 147 -0.63 2.74 -11.63
C LEU A 147 -1.68 3.85 -11.84
N TYR A 148 -2.79 3.60 -12.53
CA TYR A 148 -3.82 4.62 -12.75
C TYR A 148 -4.66 4.86 -11.48
N ASN A 149 -4.46 5.99 -10.78
CA ASN A 149 -5.09 6.30 -9.49
C ASN A 149 -5.15 5.08 -8.54
N HIS A 150 -3.98 4.61 -8.12
CA HIS A 150 -3.80 3.24 -7.63
C HIS A 150 -3.24 3.20 -6.22
N TRP A 151 -3.67 2.20 -5.45
CA TRP A 151 -3.13 1.91 -4.13
C TRP A 151 -2.13 0.76 -4.20
N VAL A 152 -1.01 0.94 -3.51
CA VAL A 152 0.03 -0.08 -3.32
C VAL A 152 0.41 -0.14 -1.84
N THR A 153 1.06 -1.24 -1.45
CA THR A 153 1.59 -1.40 -0.09
C THR A 153 3.10 -1.24 -0.11
N VAL A 154 3.64 -0.23 0.57
CA VAL A 154 5.09 -0.07 0.76
C VAL A 154 5.57 -1.04 1.82
N THR A 155 6.60 -1.80 1.49
CA THR A 155 7.19 -2.86 2.32
C THR A 155 8.67 -2.64 2.59
N GLY A 156 9.28 -1.63 1.96
CA GLY A 156 10.66 -1.24 2.20
C GLY A 156 11.01 0.12 1.63
N TYR A 157 12.15 0.65 2.04
CA TYR A 157 12.71 1.92 1.57
C TYR A 157 14.21 1.79 1.28
N ALA A 158 14.69 2.64 0.39
CA ALA A 158 16.09 2.81 0.06
C ALA A 158 16.41 4.31 -0.12
N ASP A 159 17.66 4.60 -0.48
CA ASP A 159 18.10 5.96 -0.77
C ASP A 159 17.43 6.52 -2.04
N HIS A 160 17.61 7.83 -2.25
CA HIS A 160 17.08 8.56 -3.41
C HIS A 160 15.56 8.43 -3.62
N PHE A 161 14.77 8.35 -2.53
CA PHE A 161 13.31 8.24 -2.56
C PHE A 161 12.78 6.94 -3.17
N ASN A 162 13.61 5.90 -3.25
CA ASN A 162 13.17 4.59 -3.72
C ASN A 162 12.42 3.83 -2.62
N VAL A 163 11.32 3.20 -3.00
CA VAL A 163 10.52 2.34 -2.14
C VAL A 163 10.24 1.01 -2.82
N LEU A 164 10.18 -0.04 -2.01
CA LEU A 164 9.75 -1.38 -2.42
C LEU A 164 8.26 -1.49 -2.15
N VAL A 165 7.48 -1.93 -3.13
CA VAL A 165 6.04 -2.04 -3.01
C VAL A 165 5.51 -3.39 -3.45
N SER A 166 4.40 -3.79 -2.82
CA SER A 166 3.47 -4.81 -3.31
C SER A 166 2.44 -4.14 -4.22
N ASN A 167 2.47 -4.49 -5.51
CA ASN A 167 1.52 -4.06 -6.51
C ASN A 167 0.92 -5.28 -7.22
N ASN A 168 -0.38 -5.53 -7.04
CA ASN A 168 -1.10 -6.64 -7.66
C ASN A 168 -0.38 -8.01 -7.52
N GLY A 169 0.10 -8.30 -6.31
CA GLY A 169 0.81 -9.54 -5.98
C GLY A 169 2.25 -9.63 -6.47
N ARG A 170 2.80 -8.55 -7.04
CA ARG A 170 4.19 -8.46 -7.51
C ARG A 170 4.97 -7.47 -6.66
N MET A 171 6.27 -7.74 -6.57
CA MET A 171 7.24 -6.85 -5.96
C MET A 171 7.74 -5.86 -7.03
N GLU A 172 7.66 -4.57 -6.74
CA GLU A 172 8.07 -3.50 -7.66
C GLU A 172 8.87 -2.43 -6.91
N THR A 173 9.76 -1.75 -7.64
CA THR A 173 10.45 -0.56 -7.15
C THR A 173 9.77 0.68 -7.69
N ILE A 174 9.51 1.66 -6.82
CA ILE A 174 8.99 2.96 -7.19
C ILE A 174 9.95 4.04 -6.69
N ASN A 175 10.31 4.98 -7.56
CA ASN A 175 10.94 6.23 -7.15
C ASN A 175 9.86 7.29 -6.86
N LEU A 176 9.67 7.67 -5.59
CA LEU A 176 8.61 8.60 -5.21
C LEU A 176 8.84 10.01 -5.77
N LYS A 177 10.09 10.42 -5.97
CA LYS A 177 10.41 11.74 -6.55
C LYS A 177 9.93 11.78 -8.00
N GLU A 178 10.39 10.84 -8.83
CA GLU A 178 9.96 10.75 -10.24
C GLU A 178 8.44 10.61 -10.37
N LEU A 179 7.82 9.84 -9.48
CA LEU A 179 6.38 9.66 -9.48
C LEU A 179 5.67 10.98 -9.15
N SER A 180 6.11 11.71 -8.13
CA SER A 180 5.52 13.00 -7.75
C SER A 180 5.63 14.08 -8.82
N GLU A 181 6.65 14.03 -9.68
CA GLU A 181 6.81 14.98 -10.79
C GLU A 181 5.80 14.71 -11.92
N LYS A 182 5.27 13.48 -12.00
CA LYS A 182 4.38 13.03 -13.09
C LYS A 182 2.91 12.87 -12.65
N ARG A 183 2.62 12.99 -11.36
CA ARG A 183 1.30 12.76 -10.73
C ARG A 183 0.81 13.99 -10.00
N MET A 184 -0.52 14.19 -9.99
CA MET A 184 -1.18 15.26 -9.21
C MET A 184 -0.78 15.22 -7.73
N PHE A 185 -0.68 14.02 -7.17
CA PHE A 185 -0.19 13.79 -5.83
C PHE A 185 0.30 12.35 -5.67
N VAL A 186 1.09 12.14 -4.62
CA VAL A 186 1.30 10.86 -3.96
C VAL A 186 0.98 11.06 -2.48
N ALA A 187 0.43 10.05 -1.81
CA ALA A 187 0.17 10.16 -0.36
C ALA A 187 0.30 8.83 0.35
N THR A 188 0.86 8.84 1.55
CA THR A 188 0.84 7.69 2.46
C THR A 188 -0.36 7.76 3.37
N ALA A 189 -0.86 6.60 3.80
CA ALA A 189 -1.85 6.47 4.86
C ALA A 189 -1.33 5.48 5.92
N ALA A 190 -0.28 5.88 6.65
CA ALA A 190 0.35 5.05 7.66
C ALA A 190 -0.64 4.75 8.80
N ILE A 191 -0.82 3.45 9.08
CA ILE A 191 -1.73 2.98 10.13
C ILE A 191 -0.88 2.55 11.33
N THR A 192 -1.21 3.03 12.51
CA THR A 192 -0.66 2.53 13.78
C THR A 192 -1.78 1.87 14.57
N VAL A 193 -1.60 0.59 14.89
CA VAL A 193 -2.52 -0.17 15.74
C VAL A 193 -2.04 -0.09 17.19
N LEU A 194 -2.96 0.22 18.10
CA LEU A 194 -2.74 0.42 19.54
C LEU A 194 -3.37 -0.71 20.33
#